data_AF-A0A371J5T4-F1
#
_entry.id   AF-A0A371J5T4-F1
#
_cell.length_a   1.000
_cell.length_b   1.000
_cell.length_c   1.000
_cell.angle_alpha   90.00
_cell.angle_beta   90.00
_cell.angle_gamma   90.00
#
_symmetry.space_group_name_H-M   'P 1'
#
loop_
_entity.id
_entity.type
_entity.pdbx_description
1 polymer ?
#
loop_
_entity_poly.entity_id
_entity_poly.type
_entity_poly.pdbx_seq_one_letter_code
_entity_poly.pdbx_strand_id
1 'polypeptide(L)'
;MALYRHVRTEFWKDPKVQEEMTPEDKLFFLYLMTNTSTTQIGIYKITKKQIAFEMGYSIESVNSLMDRFENYHKLIRYNKDTREVAIKNWAKYNLNKGGKPIIDCVRKELGDVKDKELLDYISKGIIKQEIKIIFDEAYNKLSNFNEEEKFKSTPNSECPSEQYDTYHDSYNDTSTIGGQKEKEKEKQKEKEKQNKTSRYVLFYEKNVGTVNELVYDWLVEISNFIEFDLYKKSIQIATDRNNCTKAYIGGILNKWMEKNIYSLADLNKYMETYKFKGEENNDKSRYIRELENEDSSIYQKPTKEQLSEIRKFLGDK
;
A
#
# COMPACT_ATOMS: atom_id res chain seq x y z
N MET A 1 2.01 3.20 -2.68
CA MET A 1 0.79 3.75 -3.33
C MET A 1 0.74 5.24 -3.02
N ALA A 2 0.07 6.06 -3.84
CA ALA A 2 0.12 7.52 -3.70
C ALA A 2 -0.30 7.96 -2.29
N LEU A 3 0.57 8.74 -1.62
CA LEU A 3 0.33 9.34 -0.30
C LEU A 3 -0.72 10.46 -0.34
N TYR A 4 -1.26 10.77 -1.52
CA TYR A 4 -2.15 11.89 -1.76
C TYR A 4 -3.29 11.51 -2.71
N ARG A 5 -4.49 12.01 -2.41
CA ARG A 5 -5.71 11.85 -3.20
C ARG A 5 -6.18 13.21 -3.68
N HIS A 6 -6.24 13.40 -5.00
CA HIS A 6 -6.77 14.64 -5.58
C HIS A 6 -8.30 14.58 -5.62
N VAL A 7 -8.96 15.59 -5.05
CA VAL A 7 -10.38 15.85 -5.29
C VAL A 7 -10.49 16.98 -6.31
N ARG A 8 -11.28 16.77 -7.37
CA ARG A 8 -11.50 17.78 -8.40
C ARG A 8 -12.30 18.94 -7.83
N THR A 9 -11.90 20.18 -8.12
CA THR A 9 -12.59 21.38 -7.64
C THR A 9 -14.03 21.48 -8.15
N GLU A 10 -14.31 20.85 -9.29
CA GLU A 10 -15.63 20.71 -9.90
C GLU A 10 -16.62 19.97 -8.99
N PHE A 11 -16.14 19.22 -8.01
CA PHE A 11 -16.96 18.63 -6.94
C PHE A 11 -17.93 19.65 -6.34
N TRP A 12 -17.46 20.87 -6.06
CA TRP A 12 -18.26 21.93 -5.45
C TRP A 12 -19.24 22.60 -6.42
N LYS A 13 -19.11 22.35 -7.72
CA LYS A 13 -19.99 22.88 -8.77
C LYS A 13 -21.06 21.88 -9.19
N ASP A 14 -20.99 20.63 -8.71
CA ASP A 14 -21.96 19.60 -9.05
C ASP A 14 -23.33 19.97 -8.42
N PRO A 15 -24.42 20.08 -9.22
CA PRO A 15 -25.74 20.45 -8.70
C PRO A 15 -26.22 19.53 -7.59
N LYS A 16 -25.91 18.22 -7.67
CA LYS A 16 -26.28 17.26 -6.64
C LYS A 16 -25.57 17.56 -5.32
N VAL A 17 -24.29 17.92 -5.39
CA VAL A 17 -23.52 18.33 -4.21
C VAL A 17 -24.05 19.65 -3.66
N GLN A 18 -24.45 20.60 -4.50
CA GLN A 18 -24.93 21.91 -4.04
C GLN A 18 -26.32 21.84 -3.41
N GLU A 19 -27.27 21.17 -4.06
CA GLU A 19 -28.70 21.25 -3.75
C GLU A 19 -29.23 20.05 -2.95
N GLU A 20 -28.71 18.84 -3.17
CA GLU A 20 -29.26 17.61 -2.56
C GLU A 20 -28.47 17.14 -1.34
N MET A 21 -27.22 17.58 -1.15
CA MET A 21 -26.35 17.12 -0.07
C MET A 21 -26.30 18.08 1.12
N THR A 22 -26.50 17.52 2.32
CA THR A 22 -26.25 18.24 3.57
C THR A 22 -24.74 18.49 3.77
N PRO A 23 -24.34 19.40 4.68
CA PRO A 23 -22.93 19.57 5.05
C PRO A 23 -22.27 18.26 5.52
N GLU A 24 -23.02 17.42 6.24
CA GLU A 24 -22.57 16.11 6.70
C GLU A 24 -22.37 15.14 5.54
N ASP A 25 -23.29 15.14 4.56
CA ASP A 25 -23.16 14.32 3.35
C ASP A 25 -21.92 14.74 2.55
N LYS A 26 -21.66 16.04 2.41
CA LYS A 26 -20.45 16.56 1.74
C LYS A 26 -19.17 16.07 2.40
N LEU A 27 -19.10 16.17 3.73
CA LEU A 27 -17.95 15.70 4.49
C LEU A 27 -17.79 14.18 4.38
N PHE A 28 -18.89 13.43 4.50
CA PHE A 28 -18.89 11.98 4.36
C PHE A 28 -18.42 11.54 2.98
N PHE A 29 -18.87 12.22 1.92
CA PHE A 29 -18.47 11.87 0.58
C PHE A 29 -16.97 12.14 0.35
N LEU A 30 -16.47 13.31 0.80
CA LEU A 30 -15.04 13.61 0.75
C LEU A 30 -14.22 12.54 1.49
N TYR A 31 -14.66 12.15 2.68
CA TYR A 31 -14.02 11.09 3.45
C TYR A 31 -13.96 9.74 2.71
N LEU A 32 -15.04 9.32 2.05
CA LEU A 32 -15.03 8.10 1.23
C LEU A 32 -14.02 8.20 0.07
N MET A 33 -13.84 9.37 -0.51
CA MET A 33 -12.89 9.56 -1.62
C MET A 33 -11.43 9.68 -1.17
N THR A 34 -11.16 10.06 0.08
CA THR A 34 -9.79 10.43 0.52
C THR A 34 -9.25 9.65 1.71
N ASN A 35 -9.98 8.69 2.26
CA ASN A 35 -9.47 7.89 3.38
C ASN A 35 -8.25 7.04 2.98
N THR A 36 -7.56 6.52 4.00
CA THR A 36 -6.32 5.75 3.85
C THR A 36 -6.52 4.40 3.17
N SER A 37 -7.74 3.87 3.19
CA SER A 37 -8.10 2.58 2.60
C SER A 37 -8.51 2.71 1.12
N THR A 38 -8.81 3.92 0.64
CA THR A 38 -9.25 4.14 -0.75
C THR A 38 -8.19 3.67 -1.74
N THR A 39 -8.63 2.93 -2.77
CA THR A 39 -7.80 2.35 -3.83
C THR A 39 -7.86 3.18 -5.13
N GLN A 40 -7.00 2.88 -6.11
CA GLN A 40 -7.11 3.51 -7.44
C GLN A 40 -8.35 3.06 -8.20
N ILE A 41 -8.78 1.81 -8.01
CA ILE A 41 -9.99 1.29 -8.65
C ILE A 41 -11.29 1.83 -8.04
N GLY A 42 -11.25 2.32 -6.80
CA GLY A 42 -12.43 2.84 -6.10
C GLY A 42 -13.29 1.78 -5.41
N ILE A 43 -12.74 0.56 -5.27
CA ILE A 43 -13.27 -0.53 -4.45
C ILE A 43 -12.27 -0.81 -3.33
N TYR A 44 -12.71 -0.72 -2.10
CA TYR A 44 -11.83 -0.98 -0.97
C TYR A 44 -12.60 -1.46 0.24
N LYS A 45 -11.88 -2.16 1.12
CA LYS A 45 -12.43 -2.68 2.36
C LYS A 45 -12.50 -1.57 3.40
N ILE A 46 -13.68 -1.33 3.95
CA ILE A 46 -13.88 -0.40 5.06
C ILE A 46 -15.05 -0.84 5.92
N THR A 47 -14.88 -0.76 7.24
CA THR A 47 -15.95 -1.16 8.17
C THR A 47 -16.68 0.07 8.69
N LYS A 48 -17.99 -0.04 8.92
CA LYS A 48 -18.77 1.07 9.51
C LYS A 48 -18.22 1.55 10.86
N LYS A 49 -17.61 0.65 11.64
CA LYS A 49 -16.94 0.99 12.90
C LYS A 49 -15.69 1.84 12.68
N GLN A 50 -14.91 1.54 11.65
CA GLN A 50 -13.75 2.33 11.27
C GLN A 50 -14.16 3.73 10.83
N ILE A 51 -15.21 3.84 10.00
CA ILE A 51 -15.76 5.14 9.58
C ILE A 51 -16.22 5.95 10.79
N ALA A 52 -16.96 5.33 11.70
CA ALA A 52 -17.44 5.97 12.93
C ALA A 52 -16.27 6.51 13.78
N PHE A 53 -15.22 5.70 13.95
CA PHE A 53 -14.02 6.09 14.67
C PHE A 53 -13.27 7.25 14.00
N GLU A 54 -13.00 7.16 12.69
CA GLU A 54 -12.21 8.16 11.96
C GLU A 54 -12.96 9.49 11.80
N MET A 55 -14.29 9.46 11.67
CA MET A 55 -15.11 10.67 11.56
C MET A 55 -15.56 11.23 12.92
N GLY A 56 -15.37 10.50 14.02
CA GLY A 56 -15.88 10.89 15.34
C GLY A 56 -17.42 10.84 15.45
N TYR A 57 -18.07 9.98 14.67
CA TYR A 57 -19.52 9.80 14.67
C TYR A 57 -19.94 8.54 15.41
N SER A 58 -21.20 8.50 15.85
CA SER A 58 -21.78 7.25 16.35
C SER A 58 -22.00 6.26 15.21
N ILE A 59 -22.09 4.97 15.55
CA ILE A 59 -22.32 3.92 14.56
C ILE A 59 -23.70 4.07 13.90
N GLU A 60 -24.68 4.60 14.63
CA GLU A 60 -26.03 4.90 14.14
C GLU A 60 -26.00 6.00 13.07
N SER A 61 -25.25 7.08 13.30
CA SER A 61 -25.09 8.16 12.32
C SER A 61 -24.40 7.65 11.05
N VAL A 62 -23.35 6.84 11.17
CA VAL A 62 -22.70 6.22 10.01
C VAL A 62 -23.63 5.26 9.28
N ASN A 63 -24.46 4.51 10.00
CA ASN A 63 -25.47 3.65 9.38
C ASN A 63 -26.47 4.48 8.55
N SER A 64 -26.96 5.60 9.09
CA SER A 64 -27.85 6.51 8.37
C SER A 64 -27.17 7.13 7.14
N LEU A 65 -25.91 7.55 7.26
CA LEU A 65 -25.14 8.11 6.14
C LEU A 65 -24.90 7.05 5.05
N MET A 66 -24.47 5.84 5.41
CA MET A 66 -24.28 4.75 4.44
C MET A 66 -25.57 4.41 3.71
N ASP A 67 -26.69 4.29 4.44
CA ASP A 67 -28.00 4.02 3.85
C ASP A 67 -28.44 5.13 2.88
N ARG A 68 -28.26 6.39 3.26
CA ARG A 68 -28.55 7.56 2.42
C ARG A 68 -27.69 7.56 1.16
N PHE A 69 -26.40 7.25 1.27
CA PHE A 69 -25.48 7.22 0.13
C PHE A 69 -25.77 6.06 -0.83
N GLU A 70 -26.22 4.93 -0.31
CA GLU A 70 -26.57 3.74 -1.08
C GLU A 70 -27.96 3.84 -1.74
N ASN A 71 -28.97 4.25 -0.99
CA ASN A 71 -30.38 4.20 -1.40
C ASN A 71 -30.91 5.53 -1.97
N TYR A 72 -30.62 6.64 -1.30
CA TYR A 72 -31.11 7.97 -1.70
C TYR A 72 -30.22 8.60 -2.77
N HIS A 73 -28.94 8.82 -2.46
CA HIS A 73 -27.99 9.44 -3.38
C HIS A 73 -27.57 8.51 -4.51
N LYS A 74 -27.58 7.18 -4.25
CA LYS A 74 -27.15 6.12 -5.17
C LYS A 74 -25.73 6.34 -5.70
N LEU A 75 -24.84 6.78 -4.82
CA LEU A 75 -23.44 7.10 -5.11
C LEU A 75 -22.49 5.99 -4.70
N ILE A 76 -22.92 5.07 -3.84
CA ILE A 76 -22.10 3.94 -3.41
C ILE A 76 -22.87 2.62 -3.47
N ARG A 77 -22.13 1.53 -3.45
CA ARG A 77 -22.60 0.18 -3.12
C ARG A 77 -21.75 -0.37 -1.99
N TYR A 78 -22.38 -0.96 -0.99
CA TYR A 78 -21.66 -1.55 0.14
C TYR A 78 -22.04 -3.03 0.33
N ASN A 79 -21.05 -3.90 0.24
CA ASN A 79 -21.23 -5.31 0.55
C ASN A 79 -20.96 -5.56 2.04
N LYS A 80 -21.96 -6.08 2.76
CA LYS A 80 -21.89 -6.35 4.20
C LYS A 80 -20.98 -7.53 4.56
N ASP A 81 -20.89 -8.52 3.68
CA ASP A 81 -20.14 -9.76 3.89
C ASP A 81 -18.64 -9.54 3.65
N THR A 82 -18.29 -8.93 2.51
CA THR A 82 -16.89 -8.63 2.18
C THR A 82 -16.37 -7.38 2.91
N ARG A 83 -17.30 -6.53 3.38
CA ARG A 83 -17.03 -5.20 3.98
C ARG A 83 -16.33 -4.27 2.99
N GLU A 84 -16.72 -4.37 1.72
CA GLU A 84 -16.19 -3.56 0.62
C GLU A 84 -17.20 -2.49 0.23
N VAL A 85 -16.68 -1.30 -0.08
CA VAL A 85 -17.47 -0.20 -0.66
C VAL A 85 -16.96 0.09 -2.06
N ALA A 86 -17.88 0.34 -2.99
CA ALA A 86 -17.59 0.82 -4.33
C ALA A 86 -18.23 2.19 -4.55
N ILE A 87 -17.46 3.14 -5.09
CA ILE A 87 -17.93 4.50 -5.39
C ILE A 87 -18.36 4.57 -6.87
N LYS A 88 -19.58 5.06 -7.10
CA LYS A 88 -20.15 5.21 -8.44
C LYS A 88 -19.33 6.17 -9.29
N ASN A 89 -19.19 5.84 -10.58
CA ASN A 89 -18.48 6.66 -11.55
C ASN A 89 -17.01 6.95 -11.19
N TRP A 90 -16.43 6.22 -10.23
CA TRP A 90 -15.04 6.43 -9.84
C TRP A 90 -14.08 6.29 -11.02
N ALA A 91 -14.24 5.22 -11.80
CA ALA A 91 -13.44 4.95 -12.98
C ALA A 91 -13.45 6.10 -14.01
N LYS A 92 -14.62 6.74 -14.21
CA LYS A 92 -14.78 7.83 -15.17
C LYS A 92 -13.85 9.01 -14.87
N TYR A 93 -13.68 9.33 -13.59
CA TYR A 93 -12.93 10.52 -13.16
C TYR A 93 -11.48 10.22 -12.78
N ASN A 94 -11.20 9.01 -12.27
CA ASN A 94 -9.90 8.65 -11.70
C ASN A 94 -9.06 7.71 -12.58
N LEU A 95 -9.69 6.93 -13.47
CA LEU A 95 -8.99 6.00 -14.38
C LEU A 95 -8.84 6.57 -15.80
N ASN A 96 -8.70 7.89 -15.92
CA ASN A 96 -8.49 8.57 -17.20
C ASN A 96 -7.01 8.63 -17.63
N LYS A 97 -6.07 8.53 -16.69
CA LYS A 97 -4.63 8.45 -16.97
C LYS A 97 -4.22 6.98 -17.10
N GLY A 98 -3.48 6.68 -18.16
CA GLY A 98 -2.92 5.35 -18.39
C GLY A 98 -1.44 5.31 -18.02
N GLY A 99 -0.79 4.19 -18.33
CA GLY A 99 0.64 4.00 -18.12
C GLY A 99 0.92 2.81 -17.21
N LYS A 100 2.06 2.16 -17.47
CA LYS A 100 2.50 0.95 -16.78
C LYS A 100 2.34 0.98 -15.24
N PRO A 101 2.78 2.03 -14.51
CA PRO A 101 2.68 2.03 -13.04
C PRO A 101 1.22 2.08 -12.54
N ILE A 102 0.32 2.79 -13.24
CA ILE A 102 -1.10 2.86 -12.87
C ILE A 102 -1.77 1.53 -13.16
N ILE A 103 -1.50 0.96 -14.34
CA ILE A 103 -2.06 -0.32 -14.78
C ILE A 103 -1.62 -1.46 -13.84
N ASP A 104 -0.36 -1.50 -13.45
CA ASP A 104 0.16 -2.53 -12.53
C ASP A 104 -0.45 -2.38 -11.13
N CYS A 105 -0.69 -1.14 -10.66
CA CYS A 105 -1.41 -0.88 -9.42
C CYS A 105 -2.86 -1.36 -9.50
N VAL A 106 -3.57 -1.05 -10.59
CA VAL A 106 -4.95 -1.48 -10.83
C VAL A 106 -5.06 -3.01 -10.85
N ARG A 107 -4.14 -3.71 -11.53
CA ARG A 107 -4.11 -5.18 -11.54
C ARG A 107 -3.95 -5.78 -10.15
N LYS A 108 -3.06 -5.19 -9.34
CA LYS A 108 -2.84 -5.63 -7.96
C LYS A 108 -4.10 -5.45 -7.12
N GLU A 109 -4.69 -4.25 -7.15
CA GLU A 109 -5.89 -3.94 -6.36
C GLU A 109 -7.09 -4.79 -6.78
N LEU A 110 -7.26 -5.07 -8.08
CA LEU A 110 -8.32 -5.95 -8.58
C LEU A 110 -8.19 -7.39 -8.08
N GLY A 111 -6.96 -7.86 -7.83
CA GLY A 111 -6.72 -9.18 -7.25
C GLY A 111 -7.16 -9.28 -5.78
N ASP A 112 -7.26 -8.15 -5.08
CA ASP A 112 -7.70 -8.10 -3.68
C ASP A 112 -9.23 -7.97 -3.53
N VAL A 113 -9.95 -7.65 -4.61
CA VAL A 113 -11.42 -7.50 -4.61
C VAL A 113 -12.11 -8.86 -4.52
N LYS A 114 -13.05 -8.98 -3.59
CA LYS A 114 -13.80 -10.22 -3.36
C LYS A 114 -15.18 -10.23 -4.00
N ASP A 115 -15.85 -9.08 -4.07
CA ASP A 115 -17.20 -8.99 -4.62
C ASP A 115 -17.20 -8.69 -6.13
N LYS A 116 -17.79 -9.61 -6.89
CA LYS A 116 -17.99 -9.48 -8.34
C LYS A 116 -19.01 -8.41 -8.72
N GLU A 117 -20.02 -8.16 -7.88
CA GLU A 117 -21.07 -7.17 -8.18
C GLU A 117 -20.50 -5.75 -8.11
N LEU A 118 -19.55 -5.51 -7.20
CA LEU A 118 -18.82 -4.24 -7.12
C LEU A 118 -17.93 -4.01 -8.34
N LEU A 119 -17.32 -5.07 -8.89
CA LEU A 119 -16.55 -4.99 -10.14
C LEU A 119 -17.45 -4.58 -11.31
N ASP A 120 -18.61 -5.23 -11.48
CA ASP A 120 -19.58 -4.85 -12.51
C ASP A 120 -20.13 -3.42 -12.32
N TYR A 121 -20.28 -3.00 -11.06
CA TYR A 121 -20.72 -1.66 -10.73
C TYR A 121 -19.74 -0.58 -11.21
N ILE A 122 -18.43 -0.80 -11.03
CA ILE A 122 -17.39 0.16 -11.46
C ILE A 122 -17.07 0.04 -12.95
N SER A 123 -17.11 -1.17 -13.52
CA SER A 123 -16.73 -1.42 -14.92
C SER A 123 -17.55 -0.58 -15.91
N LYS A 124 -18.82 -0.32 -15.60
CA LYS A 124 -19.73 0.55 -16.37
C LYS A 124 -19.22 1.98 -16.57
N GLY A 125 -18.36 2.47 -15.67
CA GLY A 125 -17.79 3.82 -15.72
C GLY A 125 -16.44 3.92 -16.44
N ILE A 126 -15.88 2.81 -16.94
CA ILE A 126 -14.55 2.80 -17.55
C ILE A 126 -14.65 3.28 -19.01
N ILE A 127 -13.90 4.34 -19.33
CA ILE A 127 -13.81 4.89 -20.70
C ILE A 127 -12.72 4.18 -21.51
N LYS A 128 -11.59 3.82 -20.89
CA LYS A 128 -10.42 3.25 -21.57
C LYS A 128 -10.54 1.74 -21.76
N GLN A 129 -10.40 1.30 -23.01
CA GLN A 129 -10.47 -0.12 -23.37
C GLN A 129 -9.41 -0.98 -22.66
N GLU A 130 -8.16 -0.50 -22.54
CA GLU A 130 -7.09 -1.22 -21.85
C GLU A 130 -7.45 -1.56 -20.39
N ILE A 131 -8.04 -0.60 -19.67
CA ILE A 131 -8.45 -0.78 -18.29
C ILE A 131 -9.68 -1.68 -18.22
N LYS A 132 -10.59 -1.54 -19.19
CA LYS A 132 -11.79 -2.37 -19.29
C LYS A 132 -11.45 -3.85 -19.41
N ILE A 133 -10.49 -4.19 -20.30
CA ILE A 133 -10.01 -5.57 -20.48
C ILE A 133 -9.51 -6.15 -19.15
N ILE A 134 -8.77 -5.38 -18.36
CA ILE A 134 -8.23 -5.85 -17.07
C ILE A 134 -9.36 -6.10 -16.05
N PHE A 135 -10.38 -5.24 -16.04
CA PHE A 135 -11.57 -5.47 -15.19
C PHE A 135 -12.35 -6.71 -15.64
N ASP A 136 -12.53 -6.90 -16.95
CA ASP A 136 -13.21 -8.08 -17.50
C ASP A 136 -12.43 -9.37 -17.18
N GLU A 137 -11.10 -9.36 -17.28
CA GLU A 137 -10.23 -10.46 -16.85
C GLU A 137 -10.38 -10.78 -15.36
N ALA A 138 -10.43 -9.75 -14.51
CA ALA A 138 -10.62 -9.92 -13.07
C ALA A 138 -12.01 -10.50 -12.74
N TYR A 139 -13.05 -10.01 -13.43
CA TYR A 139 -14.42 -10.50 -13.30
C TYR A 139 -14.54 -11.98 -13.70
N ASN A 140 -13.94 -12.37 -14.81
CA ASN A 140 -13.95 -13.75 -15.30
C ASN A 140 -13.20 -14.69 -14.35
N LYS A 141 -12.03 -14.29 -13.85
CA LYS A 141 -11.29 -15.06 -12.84
C LYS A 141 -12.15 -15.34 -11.62
N LEU A 142 -12.79 -14.30 -11.07
CA LEU A 142 -13.63 -14.43 -9.89
C LEU A 142 -14.89 -15.27 -10.15
N SER A 143 -15.42 -15.23 -11.37
CA SER A 143 -16.56 -16.05 -11.79
C SER A 143 -16.19 -17.54 -11.88
N ASN A 144 -15.02 -17.87 -12.46
CA ASN A 144 -14.52 -19.25 -12.56
C ASN A 144 -14.25 -19.87 -11.18
N PHE A 145 -13.68 -19.10 -10.24
CA PHE A 145 -13.50 -19.56 -8.85
C PHE A 145 -14.84 -19.92 -8.17
N ASN A 146 -15.89 -19.14 -8.43
CA ASN A 146 -17.22 -19.39 -7.87
C ASN A 146 -17.94 -20.59 -8.53
N GLU A 147 -17.65 -20.89 -9.79
CA GLU A 147 -18.19 -22.08 -10.47
C GLU A 147 -17.51 -23.38 -10.00
N GLU A 148 -16.20 -23.36 -9.73
CA GLU A 148 -15.48 -24.50 -9.17
C GLU A 148 -15.92 -24.85 -7.73
N GLU A 149 -16.31 -23.85 -6.92
CA GLU A 149 -16.91 -24.11 -5.59
C GLU A 149 -18.36 -24.61 -5.68
N LYS A 150 -19.12 -24.20 -6.70
CA LYS A 150 -20.49 -24.70 -6.93
C LYS A 150 -20.53 -26.17 -7.34
N PHE A 151 -19.49 -26.71 -7.98
CA PHE A 151 -19.42 -28.15 -8.32
C PHE A 151 -19.10 -29.07 -7.13
N LYS A 152 -18.82 -28.52 -5.94
CA LYS A 152 -18.57 -29.32 -4.71
C LYS A 152 -19.77 -29.43 -3.77
N SER A 153 -20.91 -28.83 -4.11
CA SER A 153 -22.12 -28.90 -3.29
C SER A 153 -23.35 -28.99 -4.19
N THR A 154 -23.90 -30.19 -4.43
CA THR A 154 -25.09 -30.77 -3.73
C THR A 154 -25.52 -32.05 -4.49
N PRO A 155 -26.56 -32.84 -4.08
CA PRO A 155 -27.14 -33.12 -2.75
C PRO A 155 -27.47 -34.64 -2.56
N ASN A 156 -27.74 -35.08 -1.33
CA ASN A 156 -28.66 -36.19 -1.03
C ASN A 156 -29.42 -35.78 0.24
N SER A 157 -30.64 -35.24 0.14
CA SER A 157 -31.95 -35.90 0.01
C SER A 157 -32.50 -36.40 1.35
N GLU A 158 -33.41 -35.60 1.93
CA GLU A 158 -34.79 -35.96 2.35
C GLU A 158 -35.26 -35.18 3.59
N CYS A 159 -36.35 -34.43 3.42
CA CYS A 159 -37.22 -33.93 4.50
C CYS A 159 -38.30 -35.00 4.80
N PRO A 160 -38.97 -34.95 5.97
CA PRO A 160 -40.28 -34.26 5.98
C PRO A 160 -40.70 -33.52 7.28
N SER A 161 -41.24 -32.31 7.07
CA SER A 161 -42.42 -31.62 7.65
C SER A 161 -42.83 -31.62 9.15
N GLU A 162 -43.54 -30.52 9.50
CA GLU A 162 -44.43 -30.24 10.67
C GLU A 162 -43.73 -29.73 11.96
N GLN A 163 -44.21 -28.78 12.80
CA GLN A 163 -45.38 -27.89 12.92
C GLN A 163 -45.07 -26.87 14.08
N TYR A 164 -45.83 -25.78 14.19
CA TYR A 164 -45.84 -24.68 15.18
C TYR A 164 -45.27 -24.94 16.60
N ASP A 165 -44.51 -23.99 17.19
CA ASP A 165 -45.00 -22.95 18.13
C ASP A 165 -43.87 -22.30 18.99
N THR A 166 -44.04 -20.99 19.19
CA THR A 166 -43.67 -20.13 20.34
C THR A 166 -42.90 -20.74 21.52
N TYR A 167 -41.73 -20.18 21.90
CA TYR A 167 -41.32 -20.03 23.32
C TYR A 167 -40.21 -18.96 23.49
N HIS A 168 -40.44 -18.09 24.48
CA HIS A 168 -39.48 -17.20 25.12
C HIS A 168 -38.51 -17.99 26.02
N ASP A 169 -37.27 -17.48 26.14
CA ASP A 169 -36.32 -17.49 27.28
C ASP A 169 -34.91 -17.70 26.74
N SER A 170 -33.82 -17.24 27.32
CA SER A 170 -33.50 -16.45 28.50
C SER A 170 -32.01 -16.16 28.30
N TYR A 171 -31.52 -15.06 28.85
CA TYR A 171 -30.08 -14.83 28.98
C TYR A 171 -29.39 -16.06 29.58
N ASN A 172 -28.34 -16.55 28.93
CA ASN A 172 -27.17 -17.03 29.65
C ASN A 172 -25.90 -16.83 28.82
N ASP A 173 -25.06 -16.00 29.42
CA ASP A 173 -23.67 -15.71 29.14
C ASP A 173 -22.87 -17.00 28.93
N THR A 174 -22.29 -17.15 27.74
CA THR A 174 -21.15 -18.05 27.51
C THR A 174 -20.16 -17.37 26.57
N SER A 175 -19.21 -16.69 27.21
CA SER A 175 -17.96 -16.21 26.61
C SER A 175 -17.34 -17.26 25.68
N THR A 176 -17.34 -17.00 24.37
CA THR A 176 -16.69 -17.86 23.37
C THR A 176 -15.44 -17.20 22.79
N ILE A 177 -14.32 -17.82 23.17
CA ILE A 177 -12.90 -17.83 22.77
C ILE A 177 -12.53 -17.54 21.29
N GLY A 178 -13.48 -17.27 20.38
CA GLY A 178 -13.21 -17.02 18.96
C GLY A 178 -12.52 -15.69 18.66
N GLY A 179 -12.88 -14.62 19.38
CA GLY A 179 -12.35 -13.26 19.14
C GLY A 179 -10.90 -13.05 19.60
N GLN A 180 -10.36 -13.93 20.44
CA GLN A 180 -8.97 -13.85 20.93
C GLN A 180 -7.97 -14.40 19.90
N LYS A 181 -8.29 -15.47 19.16
CA LYS A 181 -7.40 -16.07 18.15
C LYS A 181 -7.19 -15.20 16.90
N GLU A 182 -8.20 -14.42 16.47
CA GLU A 182 -8.06 -13.48 15.35
C GLU A 182 -7.30 -12.21 15.75
N LYS A 183 -7.57 -11.64 16.93
CA LYS A 183 -6.78 -10.53 17.50
C LYS A 183 -5.34 -10.93 17.78
N GLU A 184 -5.06 -12.20 18.13
CA GLU A 184 -3.70 -12.73 18.27
C GLU A 184 -2.98 -12.88 16.93
N LYS A 185 -3.66 -13.29 15.85
CA LYS A 185 -3.08 -13.36 14.50
C LYS A 185 -2.81 -11.97 13.89
N GLU A 186 -3.68 -10.99 14.11
CA GLU A 186 -3.43 -9.59 13.69
C GLU A 186 -2.32 -8.94 14.53
N LYS A 187 -2.30 -9.14 15.87
CA LYS A 187 -1.18 -8.74 16.72
C LYS A 187 0.13 -9.45 16.36
N GLN A 188 0.09 -10.70 15.88
CA GLN A 188 1.28 -11.41 15.38
C GLN A 188 1.80 -10.81 14.07
N LYS A 189 0.93 -10.43 13.12
CA LYS A 189 1.33 -9.77 11.87
C LYS A 189 1.84 -8.34 12.06
N GLU A 190 1.26 -7.58 13.00
CA GLU A 190 1.80 -6.29 13.43
C GLU A 190 3.13 -6.45 14.18
N LYS A 191 3.24 -7.43 15.09
CA LYS A 191 4.51 -7.77 15.74
C LYS A 191 5.57 -8.24 14.73
N GLU A 192 5.21 -8.95 13.67
CA GLU A 192 6.12 -9.37 12.59
C GLU A 192 6.57 -8.20 11.73
N LYS A 193 5.69 -7.25 11.38
CA LYS A 193 6.06 -6.00 10.70
C LYS A 193 6.95 -5.13 11.58
N GLN A 194 6.62 -5.00 12.86
CA GLN A 194 7.41 -4.28 13.85
C GLN A 194 8.77 -4.98 14.06
N ASN A 195 8.83 -6.32 14.08
CA ASN A 195 10.08 -7.09 14.10
C ASN A 195 10.90 -6.92 12.82
N LYS A 196 10.25 -6.91 11.66
CA LYS A 196 10.91 -6.76 10.36
C LYS A 196 11.56 -5.40 10.21
N THR A 197 10.94 -4.32 10.68
CA THR A 197 11.54 -2.98 10.70
C THR A 197 12.61 -2.88 11.80
N SER A 198 12.36 -3.46 12.98
CA SER A 198 13.32 -3.46 14.10
C SER A 198 14.68 -4.01 13.73
N ARG A 199 14.78 -5.07 12.91
CA ARG A 199 16.10 -5.60 12.49
C ARG A 199 16.91 -4.61 11.64
N TYR A 200 16.29 -3.77 10.80
CA TYR A 200 17.01 -2.76 10.00
C TYR A 200 17.47 -1.61 10.87
N VAL A 201 16.61 -1.17 11.80
CA VAL A 201 16.90 -0.11 12.78
C VAL A 201 18.06 -0.52 13.67
N LEU A 202 17.99 -1.68 14.32
CA LEU A 202 19.05 -2.19 15.19
C LEU A 202 20.38 -2.35 14.43
N PHE A 203 20.33 -2.83 13.19
CA PHE A 203 21.53 -2.99 12.38
C PHE A 203 22.13 -1.64 11.93
N TYR A 204 21.29 -0.64 11.67
CA TYR A 204 21.73 0.72 11.38
C TYR A 204 22.36 1.38 12.61
N GLU A 205 21.71 1.32 13.77
CA GLU A 205 22.20 1.91 15.03
C GLU A 205 23.56 1.34 15.44
N LYS A 206 23.74 0.03 15.24
CA LYS A 206 24.98 -0.65 15.59
C LYS A 206 26.17 -0.27 14.69
N ASN A 207 25.95 0.06 13.42
CA ASN A 207 27.03 0.17 12.43
C ASN A 207 27.17 1.56 11.78
N VAL A 208 26.16 2.42 11.89
CA VAL A 208 26.09 3.72 11.21
C VAL A 208 25.96 4.85 12.21
N GLY A 209 24.92 4.84 13.05
CA GLY A 209 24.68 5.89 14.04
C GLY A 209 23.24 5.94 14.54
N THR A 210 22.94 6.92 15.39
CA THR A 210 21.61 7.08 16.00
C THR A 210 20.51 7.29 14.95
N VAL A 211 19.36 6.68 15.19
CA VAL A 211 18.20 6.80 14.29
C VAL A 211 17.32 7.94 14.77
N ASN A 212 17.26 9.02 13.98
CA ASN A 212 16.26 10.08 14.12
C ASN A 212 14.99 9.74 13.32
N GLU A 213 13.93 10.53 13.46
CA GLU A 213 12.65 10.30 12.77
C GLU A 213 12.81 10.16 11.25
N LEU A 214 13.62 11.01 10.61
CA LEU A 214 13.86 10.98 9.16
C LEU A 214 14.68 9.76 8.69
N VAL A 215 15.54 9.24 9.55
CA VAL A 215 16.29 8.01 9.30
C VAL A 215 15.38 6.82 9.52
N TYR A 216 14.49 6.86 10.51
CA TYR A 216 13.51 5.83 10.77
C TYR A 216 12.56 5.64 9.59
N ASP A 217 11.98 6.72 9.07
CA ASP A 217 11.10 6.67 7.89
C ASP A 217 11.83 6.10 6.67
N TRP A 218 13.08 6.52 6.46
CA TRP A 218 13.93 5.98 5.40
C TRP A 218 14.18 4.47 5.60
N LEU A 219 14.45 4.00 6.81
CA LEU A 219 14.63 2.57 7.09
C LEU A 219 13.34 1.76 6.89
N VAL A 220 12.17 2.35 7.19
CA VAL A 220 10.86 1.77 6.88
C VAL A 220 10.71 1.59 5.37
N GLU A 221 11.01 2.62 4.58
CA GLU A 221 11.01 2.53 3.12
C GLU A 221 11.95 1.43 2.62
N ILE A 222 13.22 1.43 3.05
CA ILE A 222 14.20 0.41 2.67
C ILE A 222 13.70 -0.99 3.04
N SER A 223 13.12 -1.19 4.22
CA SER A 223 12.62 -2.50 4.67
C SER A 223 11.45 -3.05 3.84
N ASN A 224 10.73 -2.17 3.13
CA ASN A 224 9.63 -2.53 2.24
C ASN A 224 10.10 -2.98 0.86
N PHE A 225 11.18 -2.39 0.35
CA PHE A 225 11.66 -2.63 -1.02
C PHE A 225 12.89 -3.53 -1.10
N ILE A 226 13.75 -3.52 -0.08
CA ILE A 226 15.06 -4.16 -0.12
C ILE A 226 15.12 -5.26 0.95
N GLU A 227 15.55 -6.44 0.53
CA GLU A 227 15.78 -7.56 1.45
C GLU A 227 16.90 -7.24 2.45
N PHE A 228 16.76 -7.75 3.67
CA PHE A 228 17.66 -7.42 4.78
C PHE A 228 19.13 -7.77 4.48
N ASP A 229 19.37 -8.89 3.80
CA ASP A 229 20.73 -9.32 3.48
C ASP A 229 21.39 -8.42 2.43
N LEU A 230 20.63 -7.92 1.45
CA LEU A 230 21.12 -6.94 0.49
C LEU A 230 21.43 -5.60 1.19
N TYR A 231 20.53 -5.16 2.07
CA TYR A 231 20.76 -3.97 2.90
C TYR A 231 22.01 -4.11 3.77
N LYS A 232 22.18 -5.24 4.46
CA LYS A 232 23.38 -5.57 5.22
C LYS A 232 24.65 -5.50 4.37
N LYS A 233 24.57 -5.97 3.12
CA LYS A 233 25.68 -5.90 2.16
C LYS A 233 26.06 -4.47 1.80
N SER A 234 25.10 -3.57 1.65
CA SER A 234 25.39 -2.14 1.40
C SER A 234 26.16 -1.49 2.54
N ILE A 235 25.80 -1.81 3.79
CA ILE A 235 26.50 -1.31 4.98
C ILE A 235 27.90 -1.92 5.07
N GLN A 236 28.06 -3.21 4.77
CA GLN A 236 29.38 -3.83 4.73
C GLN A 236 30.31 -3.12 3.74
N ILE A 237 29.82 -2.78 2.54
CA ILE A 237 30.58 -2.02 1.54
C ILE A 237 30.92 -0.61 2.07
N ALA A 238 30.01 0.03 2.79
CA ALA A 238 30.25 1.32 3.43
C ALA A 238 31.33 1.25 4.52
N THR A 239 31.31 0.19 5.34
CA THR A 239 32.32 -0.08 6.37
C THR A 239 33.69 -0.34 5.78
N ASP A 240 33.78 -1.19 4.73
CA ASP A 240 35.04 -1.50 4.06
C ASP A 240 35.69 -0.25 3.43
N ARG A 241 34.88 0.78 3.14
CA ARG A 241 35.28 2.08 2.59
C ARG A 241 35.50 3.16 3.66
N ASN A 242 35.32 2.84 4.94
CA ASN A 242 35.32 3.79 6.06
C ASN A 242 34.37 5.00 5.84
N ASN A 243 33.26 4.81 5.12
CA ASN A 243 32.25 5.84 4.86
C ASN A 243 30.84 5.34 5.21
N CYS A 244 30.63 5.02 6.49
CA CYS A 244 29.35 4.60 7.03
C CYS A 244 28.42 5.79 7.27
N THR A 245 27.94 6.41 6.19
CA THR A 245 26.94 7.50 6.27
C THR A 245 25.64 7.10 5.59
N LYS A 246 24.51 7.64 6.07
CA LYS A 246 23.18 7.45 5.44
C LYS A 246 23.24 7.71 3.93
N ALA A 247 23.89 8.81 3.54
CA ALA A 247 23.98 9.25 2.16
C ALA A 247 24.74 8.24 1.29
N TYR A 248 25.87 7.74 1.76
CA TYR A 248 26.67 6.77 1.02
C TYR A 248 25.95 5.42 0.87
N ILE A 249 25.36 4.92 1.97
CA ILE A 249 24.55 3.70 1.94
C ILE A 249 23.35 3.88 1.00
N GLY A 250 22.65 5.01 1.08
CA GLY A 250 21.55 5.36 0.18
C GLY A 250 21.97 5.39 -1.28
N GLY A 251 23.16 5.92 -1.59
CA GLY A 251 23.73 5.91 -2.94
C GLY A 251 23.95 4.49 -3.49
N ILE A 252 24.49 3.58 -2.67
CA ILE A 252 24.66 2.17 -3.06
C ILE A 252 23.30 1.53 -3.35
N LEU A 253 22.33 1.71 -2.44
CA LEU A 253 21.01 1.12 -2.57
C LEU A 253 20.26 1.67 -3.79
N ASN A 254 20.34 2.98 -4.07
CA ASN A 254 19.72 3.60 -5.24
C ASN A 254 20.27 3.02 -6.55
N LYS A 255 21.59 2.84 -6.66
CA LYS A 255 22.22 2.20 -7.85
C LYS A 255 21.75 0.77 -8.06
N TRP A 256 21.50 0.03 -6.98
CA TRP A 256 20.93 -1.31 -7.07
C TRP A 256 19.46 -1.27 -7.50
N MET A 257 18.67 -0.34 -6.98
CA MET A 257 17.27 -0.14 -7.38
C MET A 257 17.12 0.27 -8.85
N GLU A 258 17.99 1.15 -9.36
CA GLU A 258 18.04 1.52 -10.79
C GLU A 258 18.26 0.30 -11.70
N LYS A 259 18.99 -0.69 -11.20
CA LYS A 259 19.28 -1.95 -11.89
C LYS A 259 18.26 -3.06 -11.57
N ASN A 260 17.17 -2.74 -10.88
CA ASN A 260 16.14 -3.66 -10.40
C ASN A 260 16.68 -4.79 -9.50
N ILE A 261 17.67 -4.50 -8.66
CA ILE A 261 18.26 -5.42 -7.69
C ILE A 261 17.67 -5.15 -6.32
N TYR A 262 16.84 -6.06 -5.81
CA TYR A 262 16.11 -5.88 -4.54
C TYR A 262 16.42 -6.98 -3.50
N SER A 263 16.95 -8.11 -3.95
CA SER A 263 17.40 -9.22 -3.11
C SER A 263 18.88 -9.54 -3.29
N LEU A 264 19.46 -10.27 -2.34
CA LEU A 264 20.83 -10.76 -2.51
C LEU A 264 20.93 -11.74 -3.69
N ALA A 265 19.86 -12.49 -3.95
CA ALA A 265 19.76 -13.38 -5.11
C ALA A 265 19.80 -12.61 -6.44
N ASP A 266 19.10 -11.47 -6.54
CA ASP A 266 19.14 -10.61 -7.72
C ASP A 266 20.55 -10.07 -7.95
N LEU A 267 21.24 -9.69 -6.88
CA LEU A 267 22.62 -9.21 -6.96
C LEU A 267 23.56 -10.31 -7.45
N ASN A 268 23.42 -11.54 -6.93
CA ASN A 268 24.22 -12.69 -7.37
C ASN A 268 23.95 -13.04 -8.83
N LYS A 269 22.68 -13.08 -9.25
CA LYS A 269 22.29 -13.31 -10.65
C LYS A 269 22.85 -12.23 -11.56
N TYR A 270 22.78 -10.97 -11.14
CA TYR A 270 23.39 -9.86 -11.88
C TYR A 270 24.91 -10.03 -11.99
N MET A 271 25.59 -10.42 -10.91
CA MET A 271 27.03 -10.71 -10.94
C MET A 271 27.38 -11.89 -11.86
N GLU A 272 26.56 -12.94 -11.90
CA GLU A 272 26.73 -14.09 -12.80
C GLU A 272 26.62 -13.67 -14.27
N THR A 273 25.63 -12.85 -14.64
CA THR A 273 25.50 -12.35 -16.03
C THR A 273 26.72 -11.53 -16.49
N TYR A 274 27.44 -10.90 -15.57
CA TYR A 274 28.68 -10.18 -15.86
C TYR A 274 29.91 -11.09 -15.89
N LYS A 275 29.93 -12.20 -15.12
CA LYS A 275 31.00 -13.21 -15.21
C LYS A 275 31.02 -13.90 -16.59
N PHE A 276 29.85 -14.16 -17.18
CA PHE A 276 29.75 -14.76 -18.54
C PHE A 276 30.10 -13.81 -19.69
N LYS A 277 30.25 -12.49 -19.45
CA LYS A 277 30.67 -11.52 -20.48
C LYS A 277 32.17 -11.21 -20.45
N GLY A 278 32.93 -11.84 -19.56
CA GLY A 278 34.34 -11.51 -19.32
C GLY A 278 35.18 -12.73 -18.96
N GLU A 279 35.16 -13.77 -19.80
CA GLU A 279 36.27 -14.73 -19.86
C GLU A 279 37.37 -14.14 -20.75
N GLU A 280 38.04 -13.11 -20.26
CA GLU A 280 39.41 -12.71 -20.63
C GLU A 280 39.77 -11.49 -19.79
N ASN A 281 40.21 -11.75 -18.56
CA ASN A 281 41.25 -11.06 -17.83
C ASN A 281 41.01 -11.27 -16.34
N ASN A 282 42.02 -11.89 -15.72
CA ASN A 282 42.15 -12.06 -14.28
C ASN A 282 42.31 -10.67 -13.63
N ASP A 283 41.21 -9.99 -13.33
CA ASP A 283 41.25 -8.74 -12.59
C ASP A 283 39.87 -8.38 -12.04
N LYS A 284 39.84 -7.88 -10.80
CA LYS A 284 38.65 -7.51 -10.02
C LYS A 284 37.53 -6.92 -10.87
N SER A 285 36.30 -7.37 -10.64
CA SER A 285 35.13 -6.99 -11.44
C SER A 285 35.03 -5.47 -11.61
N ARG A 286 34.78 -5.05 -12.85
CA ARG A 286 34.54 -3.67 -13.27
C ARG A 286 33.60 -2.87 -12.36
N TYR A 287 32.72 -3.56 -11.64
CA TYR A 287 31.79 -2.99 -10.65
C TYR A 287 32.48 -2.47 -9.38
N ILE A 288 33.58 -3.12 -8.95
CA ILE A 288 34.43 -2.59 -7.87
C ILE A 288 35.18 -1.35 -8.38
N ARG A 289 35.67 -1.33 -9.62
CA ARG A 289 36.35 -0.17 -10.24
C ARG A 289 35.43 1.04 -10.48
N GLU A 290 34.18 0.83 -10.91
CA GLU A 290 33.19 1.92 -11.07
C GLU A 290 32.76 2.53 -9.72
N LEU A 291 32.82 1.76 -8.63
CA LEU A 291 32.68 2.28 -7.27
C LEU A 291 33.99 2.89 -6.72
N GLU A 292 35.16 2.55 -7.29
CA GLU A 292 36.47 3.17 -6.96
C GLU A 292 36.67 4.53 -7.65
N ASN A 293 36.03 4.77 -8.80
CA ASN A 293 36.25 5.95 -9.64
C ASN A 293 35.14 7.01 -9.54
N GLU A 294 34.25 6.95 -8.54
CA GLU A 294 33.39 8.09 -8.25
C GLU A 294 34.20 9.19 -7.57
N ASP A 295 34.51 10.17 -8.39
CA ASP A 295 35.22 11.39 -8.06
C ASP A 295 34.58 12.05 -6.83
N SER A 296 35.34 12.12 -5.74
CA SER A 296 34.98 12.84 -4.52
C SER A 296 34.89 14.37 -4.75
N SER A 297 35.02 14.83 -6.00
CA SER A 297 35.00 16.23 -6.42
C SER A 297 33.62 16.89 -6.45
N ILE A 298 32.51 16.15 -6.31
CA ILE A 298 31.16 16.76 -6.28
C ILE A 298 30.85 17.38 -4.91
N TYR A 299 31.65 17.08 -3.86
CA TYR A 299 31.59 17.79 -2.59
C TYR A 299 32.99 17.94 -1.96
N GLN A 300 33.64 19.07 -2.20
CA GLN A 300 34.81 19.49 -1.42
C GLN A 300 34.34 20.16 -0.12
N LYS A 301 34.75 19.61 1.03
CA LYS A 301 34.60 20.29 2.33
C LYS A 301 35.31 21.65 2.25
N PRO A 302 34.66 22.78 2.60
CA PRO A 302 35.27 24.10 2.52
C PRO A 302 36.61 24.15 3.25
N THR A 303 37.63 24.77 2.65
CA THR A 303 38.95 24.90 3.28
C THR A 303 38.88 25.79 4.51
N LYS A 304 39.84 25.62 5.43
CA LYS A 304 39.93 26.44 6.66
C LYS A 304 40.00 27.94 6.36
N GLU A 305 40.56 28.31 5.21
CA GLU A 305 40.62 29.69 4.72
C GLU A 305 39.25 30.20 4.28
N GLN A 306 38.48 29.41 3.51
CA GLN A 306 37.12 29.76 3.11
C GLN A 306 36.17 29.89 4.32
N LEU A 307 36.32 29.00 5.32
CA LEU A 307 35.57 29.11 6.57
C LEU A 307 35.99 30.31 7.43
N SER A 308 37.26 30.71 7.36
CA SER A 308 37.80 31.91 8.02
C SER A 308 37.29 33.20 7.36
N GLU A 309 37.22 33.24 6.03
CA GLU A 309 36.64 34.36 5.27
C GLU A 309 35.14 34.51 5.54
N ILE A 310 34.40 33.40 5.58
CA ILE A 310 32.97 33.40 5.92
C ILE A 310 32.76 33.89 7.36
N ARG A 311 33.60 33.51 8.32
CA ARG A 311 33.55 34.01 9.70
C ARG A 311 33.87 35.51 9.80
N LYS A 312 34.86 35.99 9.05
CA LYS A 312 35.17 37.44 8.95
C LYS A 312 34.03 38.21 8.30
N PHE A 313 33.36 37.63 7.30
CA PHE A 313 32.22 38.22 6.60
C PHE A 313 30.96 38.28 7.48
N LEU A 314 30.76 37.29 8.36
CA LEU A 314 29.63 37.22 9.29
C LEU A 314 29.82 38.05 10.57
N GLY A 315 30.97 38.71 10.75
CA GLY A 315 31.17 39.70 11.81
C GLY A 315 31.32 39.14 13.23
N ASP A 316 31.53 37.83 13.39
CA ASP A 316 31.82 37.22 14.68
C ASP A 316 33.31 37.46 15.02
N LYS A 317 33.55 38.34 16.01
CA LYS A 317 34.87 38.60 16.59
C LYS A 317 35.39 37.42 17.39
#